data_AF-A0A1V4T279-F1
#
_entry.id   AF-A0A1V4T279-F1
#
_cell.length_a   1.000
_cell.length_b   1.000
_cell.length_c   1.000
_cell.angle_alpha   90.00
_cell.angle_beta   90.00
_cell.angle_gamma   90.00
#
_symmetry.space_group_name_H-M   'P 1'
#
loop_
_entity.id
_entity.type
_entity.pdbx_description
1 polymer ?
#
loop_
_entity_poly.entity_id
_entity_poly.type
_entity_poly.pdbx_seq_one_letter_code
_entity_poly.pdbx_strand_id
1 'polypeptide(L)' 'MEENMTIEFVKEWIDKHNLTKGSFDRIMNDLIYNSGHNYIDNPYLRYWLIDNTYKFRDMLPYELNENQQIVLDWLE' A
#
# COMPACT_ATOMS: atom_id res chain seq x y z
N MET A 1 -14.46 1.55 -20.43
CA MET A 1 -13.67 2.65 -19.85
C MET A 1 -12.67 2.00 -18.94
N GLU A 2 -11.38 2.07 -19.25
CA GLU A 2 -10.34 1.77 -18.25
C GLU A 2 -10.39 2.93 -17.25
N GLU A 3 -10.84 2.67 -16.03
CA GLU A 3 -10.51 3.55 -14.91
C GLU A 3 -8.99 3.51 -14.78
N ASN A 4 -8.32 4.49 -15.38
CA ASN A 4 -6.90 4.71 -15.15
C ASN A 4 -6.73 4.99 -13.67
N MET A 5 -6.28 4.01 -12.90
CA MET A 5 -5.91 4.27 -11.52
C MET A 5 -4.88 5.36 -11.49
N THR A 6 -5.23 6.39 -10.73
CA THR A 6 -4.31 7.44 -10.41
C THR A 6 -3.43 6.98 -9.27
N ILE A 7 -2.23 7.56 -9.21
CA ILE A 7 -1.35 7.44 -8.05
C ILE A 7 -2.09 7.85 -6.76
N GLU A 8 -2.97 8.85 -6.86
CA GLU A 8 -3.72 9.36 -5.72
C GLU A 8 -4.69 8.33 -5.14
N PHE A 9 -5.40 7.60 -6.00
CA PHE A 9 -6.26 6.50 -5.55
C PHE A 9 -5.47 5.44 -4.77
N VAL A 10 -4.27 5.10 -5.23
CA VAL A 10 -3.41 4.12 -4.55
C VAL A 10 -2.94 4.64 -3.19
N LYS A 11 -2.62 5.93 -3.08
CA LYS A 11 -2.26 6.56 -1.81
C LYS A 11 -3.43 6.56 -0.82
N GLU A 12 -4.61 6.98 -1.26
CA GLU A 12 -5.83 6.95 -0.44
C GLU A 12 -6.14 5.54 0.05
N TRP A 13 -5.92 4.53 -0.80
CA TRP A 13 -6.06 3.13 -0.41
C TRP A 13 -5.00 2.69 0.62
N ILE A 14 -3.73 3.06 0.43
CA ILE A 14 -2.65 2.81 1.41
C ILE A 14 -3.03 3.39 2.78
N ASP A 15 -3.46 4.65 2.82
CA ASP A 15 -3.83 5.35 4.05
C ASP A 15 -5.07 4.73 4.70
N LYS A 16 -6.12 4.48 3.92
CA LYS A 16 -7.35 3.83 4.42
C LYS A 16 -7.09 2.48 5.08
N HIS A 17 -6.09 1.74 4.60
CA HIS A 17 -5.74 0.42 5.12
C HIS A 17 -4.54 0.43 6.07
N ASN A 18 -4.02 1.61 6.44
CA ASN A 18 -2.83 1.78 7.28
C ASN A 18 -1.66 0.90 6.82
N LEU A 19 -1.42 0.84 5.51
CA LEU A 19 -0.37 -0.02 4.96
C LEU A 19 0.99 0.63 5.16
N THR A 20 1.95 -0.16 5.61
CA THR A 20 3.35 0.24 5.77
C THR A 20 4.25 -0.61 4.89
N LYS A 21 5.56 -0.29 4.84
CA LYS A 21 6.57 -1.14 4.19
C LYS A 21 6.48 -2.61 4.65
N GLY A 22 6.14 -2.85 5.92
CA GLY A 22 5.95 -4.20 6.46
C GLY A 22 4.74 -4.95 5.87
N SER A 23 3.77 -4.24 5.31
CA SER A 23 2.61 -4.84 4.64
C SER A 23 2.92 -5.35 3.23
N PHE A 24 4.03 -4.93 2.62
CA PHE A 24 4.35 -5.20 1.22
C PHE A 24 4.32 -6.70 0.88
N ASP A 25 5.06 -7.52 1.61
CA ASP A 25 5.17 -8.96 1.31
C ASP A 25 3.83 -9.66 1.46
N ARG A 26 3.00 -9.28 2.44
CA ARG A 26 1.66 -9.82 2.62
C ARG A 26 0.76 -9.47 1.43
N ILE A 27 0.75 -8.21 1.01
CA ILE A 27 -0.03 -7.75 -0.15
C ILE A 27 0.40 -8.47 -1.43
N MET A 28 1.70 -8.61 -1.67
CA MET A 28 2.21 -9.32 -2.84
C MET A 28 1.88 -10.81 -2.83
N ASN A 29 1.95 -11.46 -1.65
CA ASN A 29 1.53 -12.85 -1.51
C ASN A 29 0.03 -13.02 -1.82
N ASP A 30 -0.82 -12.14 -1.29
CA ASP A 30 -2.26 -12.17 -1.57
C ASP A 30 -2.58 -11.96 -3.05
N LEU A 31 -1.82 -11.10 -3.74
CA LEU A 31 -1.93 -10.89 -5.17
C LEU A 31 -1.60 -12.15 -5.97
N ILE A 32 -0.47 -12.80 -5.67
CA ILE A 32 0.05 -13.97 -6.40
C ILE A 32 -0.81 -15.21 -6.20
N TYR A 33 -1.14 -15.53 -4.94
CA TYR A 33 -1.86 -16.76 -4.60
C TYR A 33 -3.38 -16.61 -4.72
N ASN A 34 -3.87 -15.40 -5.02
CA ASN A 34 -5.29 -15.08 -5.01
C ASN A 34 -5.98 -15.50 -3.70
N SER A 35 -5.21 -15.53 -2.62
CA SER A 35 -5.62 -15.96 -1.28
C SER A 35 -6.32 -14.87 -0.50
N GLY A 36 -6.15 -13.61 -0.91
CA GLY A 36 -6.63 -12.43 -0.21
C GLY A 36 -7.74 -11.69 -0.94
N HIS A 37 -8.96 -12.22 -0.87
CA HIS A 37 -10.18 -11.44 -1.16
C HIS A 37 -10.51 -10.41 -0.03
N ASN A 38 -9.58 -10.16 0.91
CA ASN A 38 -9.85 -9.33 2.09
C ASN A 38 -9.34 -7.88 1.97
N TYR A 39 -8.43 -7.59 1.03
CA TYR A 39 -7.78 -6.27 0.92
C TYR A 39 -7.88 -5.63 -0.46
N ILE A 40 -8.05 -6.42 -1.53
CA ILE A 40 -7.99 -5.96 -2.93
C ILE A 40 -9.19 -6.50 -3.71
N ASP A 41 -10.37 -5.94 -3.41
CA ASP A 41 -11.61 -6.26 -4.14
C ASP A 41 -11.67 -5.60 -5.52
N ASN A 42 -10.88 -4.53 -5.72
CA ASN A 42 -10.84 -3.83 -7.00
C ASN A 42 -9.89 -4.57 -7.97
N PRO A 43 -10.42 -5.15 -9.08
CA PRO A 43 -9.60 -5.86 -10.06
C PRO A 43 -8.60 -4.95 -10.75
N TYR A 44 -8.96 -3.68 -10.98
CA TYR A 44 -8.02 -2.70 -11.50
C TYR A 44 -6.85 -2.57 -10.53
N LEU A 45 -7.10 -2.34 -9.23
CA LEU A 45 -6.06 -2.16 -8.20
C LEU A 45 -5.05 -3.29 -8.21
N ARG A 46 -5.54 -4.52 -8.31
CA ARG A 46 -4.70 -5.70 -8.48
C ARG A 46 -3.77 -5.59 -9.69
N TYR A 47 -4.29 -5.25 -10.88
CA TYR A 47 -3.45 -5.12 -12.08
C TYR A 47 -2.41 -4.02 -11.93
N TRP A 48 -2.78 -2.86 -11.39
CA TRP A 48 -1.81 -1.78 -11.20
C TRP A 48 -0.71 -2.16 -10.22
N LEU A 49 -1.04 -2.82 -9.11
CA LEU A 49 -0.05 -3.27 -8.13
C LEU A 49 0.94 -4.27 -8.73
N ILE A 50 0.47 -5.19 -9.58
CA ILE A 50 1.32 -6.13 -10.33
C ILE A 50 2.27 -5.35 -11.25
N ASP A 51 1.72 -4.48 -12.10
CA ASP A 51 2.49 -3.74 -13.11
C ASP A 51 3.44 -2.70 -12.50
N ASN A 52 3.13 -2.21 -11.29
CA ASN A 52 3.85 -1.13 -10.62
C ASN A 52 4.46 -1.57 -9.28
N THR A 53 4.79 -2.85 -9.12
CA THR A 53 5.25 -3.45 -7.85
C THR A 53 6.30 -2.60 -7.11
N TYR A 54 7.36 -2.15 -7.81
CA TYR A 54 8.41 -1.33 -7.18
C TYR A 54 7.93 0.05 -6.75
N LYS A 55 7.10 0.68 -7.59
CA LYS A 55 6.52 1.99 -7.30
C LYS A 55 5.54 1.91 -6.12
N PHE A 56 4.73 0.85 -6.05
CA PHE A 56 3.90 0.57 -4.89
C PHE A 56 4.73 0.42 -3.63
N ARG A 57 5.80 -0.39 -3.69
CA ARG A 57 6.73 -0.54 -2.56
C ARG A 57 7.23 0.81 -2.09
N ASP A 58 7.61 1.70 -2.99
CA ASP A 58 8.16 3.03 -2.68
C ASP A 58 7.14 3.99 -2.09
N MET A 59 5.85 3.84 -2.42
CA MET A 59 4.76 4.63 -1.85
C MET A 59 4.43 4.27 -0.40
N LEU A 60 4.75 3.05 0.04
CA LEU A 60 4.42 2.63 1.40
C LEU A 60 5.25 3.42 2.43
N PRO A 61 4.61 4.00 3.46
CA PRO A 61 5.32 4.66 4.54
C PRO A 61 6.14 3.66 5.35
N TYR A 62 7.25 4.14 5.92
CA TYR A 62 8.00 3.36 6.90
C TYR A 62 7.20 3.27 8.20
N GLU A 63 7.17 2.09 8.79
CA GLU A 63 6.71 1.95 10.17
C GLU A 63 7.78 2.55 11.08
N LEU A 64 7.42 3.64 11.75
CA LEU A 64 8.29 4.31 12.69
C LEU A 64 8.26 3.53 13.99
N ASN A 65 9.43 3.31 14.59
CA ASN A 65 9.47 2.82 15.95
C ASN A 65 9.00 3.92 16.93
N GLU A 66 8.67 3.53 18.17
CA GLU A 66 8.18 4.47 19.19
C GLU A 66 9.10 5.69 19.36
N ASN A 67 10.42 5.50 19.36
CA ASN A 67 11.38 6.61 19.50
C ASN A 67 11.35 7.55 18.29
N GLN A 68 11.14 7.04 17.08
CA GLN A 68 11.01 7.84 15.86
C GLN A 68 9.69 8.61 15.84
N GLN A 69 8.61 8.00 16.32
CA GLN A 69 7.31 8.66 16.42
C GLN A 69 7.36 9.82 17.43
N ILE A 70 7.95 9.59 18.61
CA ILE A 70 8.14 10.62 19.64
C ILE A 70 8.90 11.84 19.09
N VAL A 71 9.94 11.62 18.27
CA VAL A 71 10.70 12.71 17.67
C VAL A 71 9.88 13.50 16.66
N LEU A 72 9.01 12.85 15.88
CA LEU A 72 8.11 13.56 14.97
C LEU A 72 7.08 14.40 15.72
N ASP A 73 6.48 13.85 16.78
CA ASP A 73 5.49 14.56 17.60
C ASP A 73 6.08 15.82 18.28
N TRP A 74 7.40 15.89 18.46
CA TRP A 74 8.10 17.07 18.98
C TRP A 74 8.40 18.16 17.93
N LEU A 75 8.29 17.82 16.64
CA LEU A 75 8.57 18.74 15.52
C LEU A 75 7.31 19.44 14.99
N GLU A 76 6.11 19.01 15.41
CA GLU A 76 4.81 19.66 15.14
C GLU A 76 4.47 20.76 16.16
#